data_AF-A0A9Q1GI39-F1
#
_entry.id   AF-A0A9Q1GI39-F1
#
_cell.length_a   1.000
_cell.length_b   1.000
_cell.length_c   1.000
_cell.angle_alpha   90.00
_cell.angle_beta   90.00
_cell.angle_gamma   90.00
#
_symmetry.space_group_name_H-M   'P 1'
#
loop_
_entity.id
_entity.type
_entity.pdbx_description
1 polymer ?
#
loop_
_entity_poly.entity_id
_entity_poly.type
_entity_poly.pdbx_seq_one_letter_code
_entity_poly.pdbx_strand_id
1 'polypeptide(L)'
;MNNIMLVGDGMGKTIITGSKSVGGGSTTFNSATFAVTGDGFIARDITFRNTAGPQNHQAVALRVGSDLSVFYQCSIEGYQDTLYVHSQRQFFRQCNIYGIVDFIFGNAAVVLQNCNIYARKPMTSQKNTVTAQGRIDPNQDMGIVIHNSQILASLDLKPVTKNFPTYLGRPWKQYSRTVVMQTFLDGLINPAGWLEWDVATTEFIKTSCKATVYPDLCFNSLYTQANAIQTSPMLLANAALSVTLATARTTSAMVSQMSKDAGMRPREAGAMRDCLEVLRATVEELQQSITEMGDVKNSKNFGLQMNDIQTWVSAALTNEDTCTEGFGGKIMDGNLKTVMRGKIVNICHLTSNALALINSFASLHG
;
A
#
# COMPACT_ATOMS: atom_id res chain seq x y z
N MET A 1 -4.18 -23.85 2.43
CA MET A 1 -5.33 -24.65 2.91
C MET A 1 -6.57 -23.94 2.41
N ASN A 2 -7.50 -24.66 1.77
CA ASN A 2 -8.72 -24.09 1.19
C ASN A 2 -9.94 -24.64 1.93
N ASN A 3 -11.10 -23.99 1.77
CA ASN A 3 -12.40 -24.40 2.32
C ASN A 3 -12.40 -24.54 3.85
N ILE A 4 -11.66 -23.67 4.54
CA ILE A 4 -11.67 -23.60 6.01
C ILE A 4 -12.86 -22.74 6.45
N MET A 5 -13.65 -23.27 7.39
CA MET A 5 -14.69 -22.53 8.07
C MET A 5 -14.31 -22.27 9.52
N LEU A 6 -14.31 -21.01 9.93
CA LEU A 6 -14.10 -20.55 11.29
C LEU A 6 -15.44 -20.10 11.90
N VAL A 7 -15.82 -20.68 13.03
CA VAL A 7 -17.09 -20.40 13.71
C VAL A 7 -16.81 -20.00 15.15
N GLY A 8 -17.30 -18.83 15.56
CA GLY A 8 -17.30 -18.39 16.95
C GLY A 8 -18.66 -18.58 17.63
N ASP A 9 -18.72 -18.24 18.92
CA ASP A 9 -19.92 -18.31 19.75
C ASP A 9 -20.82 -17.06 19.65
N GLY A 10 -20.44 -16.10 18.79
CA GLY A 10 -21.15 -14.84 18.57
C GLY A 10 -20.21 -13.63 18.47
N MET A 11 -20.64 -12.62 17.71
CA MET A 11 -19.98 -11.30 17.67
C MET A 11 -19.79 -10.75 19.10
N GLY A 12 -18.57 -10.35 19.43
CA GLY A 12 -18.21 -9.82 20.76
C GLY A 12 -18.01 -10.88 21.85
N LYS A 13 -18.32 -12.16 21.59
CA LYS A 13 -18.02 -13.28 22.51
C LYS A 13 -16.70 -13.97 22.13
N THR A 14 -16.56 -14.33 20.86
CA THR A 14 -15.30 -14.85 20.32
C THR A 14 -14.56 -13.72 19.62
N ILE A 15 -13.38 -13.37 20.11
CA ILE A 15 -12.60 -12.23 19.63
C ILE A 15 -11.17 -12.67 19.32
N ILE A 16 -10.75 -12.46 18.07
CA ILE A 16 -9.34 -12.52 17.67
C ILE A 16 -8.83 -11.08 17.61
N THR A 17 -7.85 -10.75 18.45
CA THR A 17 -7.34 -9.39 18.61
C THR A 17 -5.83 -9.29 18.43
N GLY A 18 -5.37 -8.19 17.85
CA GLY A 18 -3.97 -7.84 17.66
C GLY A 18 -3.78 -6.33 17.66
N SER A 19 -2.53 -5.86 17.52
CA SER A 19 -2.21 -4.43 17.60
C SER A 19 -1.04 -3.99 16.71
N LYS A 20 -0.70 -4.77 15.68
CA LYS A 20 0.34 -4.38 14.73
C LYS A 20 -0.14 -3.19 13.90
N SER A 21 0.78 -2.29 13.56
CA SER A 21 0.47 -1.05 12.85
C SER A 21 1.69 -0.53 12.10
N VAL A 22 1.47 0.40 11.17
CA VAL A 22 2.54 1.12 10.49
C VAL A 22 3.32 2.00 11.46
N GLY A 23 2.64 2.71 12.38
CA GLY A 23 3.31 3.47 13.43
C GLY A 23 4.21 2.61 14.34
N GLY A 24 3.92 1.31 14.45
CA GLY A 24 4.74 0.33 15.18
C GLY A 24 5.79 -0.40 14.33
N GLY A 25 6.07 0.04 13.10
CA GLY A 25 7.11 -0.53 12.23
C GLY A 25 6.67 -1.71 11.35
N SER A 26 5.37 -2.05 11.32
CA SER A 26 4.83 -3.02 10.35
C SER A 26 4.56 -2.35 8.99
N THR A 27 4.39 -3.14 7.93
CA THR A 27 3.69 -2.66 6.74
C THR A 27 2.17 -2.77 6.96
N THR A 28 1.36 -2.02 6.20
CA THR A 28 -0.11 -2.18 6.20
C THR A 28 -0.53 -3.61 5.90
N PHE A 29 0.14 -4.28 4.95
CA PHE A 29 -0.19 -5.66 4.58
C PHE A 29 0.08 -6.65 5.73
N ASN A 30 1.19 -6.45 6.45
CA ASN A 30 1.62 -7.31 7.57
C ASN A 30 1.02 -6.90 8.92
N SER A 31 0.27 -5.80 8.99
CA SER A 31 -0.37 -5.34 10.23
C SER A 31 -1.68 -6.06 10.54
N ALA A 32 -2.20 -6.86 9.60
CA ALA A 32 -3.42 -7.63 9.75
C ALA A 32 -3.38 -8.53 10.98
N THR A 33 -4.37 -8.36 11.88
CA THR A 33 -4.57 -9.27 13.01
C THR A 33 -4.95 -10.67 12.53
N PHE A 34 -5.81 -10.74 11.52
CA PHE A 34 -6.16 -11.99 10.86
C PHE A 34 -6.06 -11.82 9.34
N ALA A 35 -5.38 -12.77 8.68
CA ALA A 35 -5.14 -12.72 7.24
C ALA A 35 -5.62 -14.02 6.57
N VAL A 36 -6.45 -13.87 5.55
CA VAL A 36 -7.07 -14.98 4.82
C VAL A 36 -6.57 -14.99 3.38
N THR A 37 -5.97 -16.10 2.96
CA THR A 37 -5.46 -16.28 1.58
C THR A 37 -5.92 -17.58 0.92
N GLY A 38 -6.42 -18.56 1.69
CA GLY A 38 -6.93 -19.81 1.13
C GLY A 38 -8.36 -19.67 0.63
N ASP A 39 -8.63 -20.12 -0.59
CA ASP A 39 -9.94 -19.95 -1.25
C ASP A 39 -11.07 -20.70 -0.53
N GLY A 40 -12.30 -20.20 -0.70
CA GLY A 40 -13.51 -20.76 -0.08
C GLY A 40 -13.57 -20.59 1.43
N PHE A 41 -12.83 -19.63 1.99
CA PHE A 41 -12.82 -19.40 3.43
C PHE A 41 -14.16 -18.83 3.90
N ILE A 42 -14.65 -19.35 5.04
CA ILE A 42 -15.87 -18.86 5.67
C ILE A 42 -15.56 -18.46 7.11
N ALA A 43 -15.99 -17.28 7.55
CA ALA A 43 -16.05 -16.93 8.97
C ALA A 43 -17.48 -16.61 9.38
N ARG A 44 -17.84 -17.04 10.59
CA ARG A 44 -19.17 -16.81 11.16
C ARG A 44 -19.12 -16.54 12.66
N ASP A 45 -19.99 -15.63 13.12
CA ASP A 45 -20.27 -15.41 14.54
C ASP A 45 -19.00 -15.09 15.37
N ILE A 46 -18.12 -14.25 14.83
CA ILE A 46 -16.79 -13.94 15.40
C ILE A 46 -16.38 -12.48 15.20
N THR A 47 -15.54 -11.95 16.09
CA THR A 47 -14.94 -10.62 15.98
C THR A 47 -13.46 -10.69 15.60
N PHE A 48 -13.05 -9.90 14.61
CA PHE A 48 -11.64 -9.61 14.29
C PHE A 48 -11.33 -8.16 14.66
N ARG A 49 -10.32 -7.92 15.50
CA ARG A 49 -10.04 -6.60 16.07
C ARG A 49 -8.57 -6.22 15.98
N ASN A 50 -8.29 -4.98 15.57
CA ASN A 50 -6.99 -4.35 15.77
C ASN A 50 -7.08 -3.17 16.75
N THR A 51 -6.32 -3.24 17.84
CA THR A 51 -6.35 -2.28 18.95
C THR A 51 -5.23 -1.24 18.92
N ALA A 52 -4.50 -1.09 17.81
CA ALA A 52 -3.40 -0.13 17.72
C ALA A 52 -3.83 1.33 18.00
N GLY A 53 -5.07 1.69 17.69
CA GLY A 53 -5.58 3.05 17.89
C GLY A 53 -5.25 4.00 16.75
N PRO A 54 -5.93 5.16 16.68
CA PRO A 54 -5.84 6.07 15.54
C PRO A 54 -4.49 6.81 15.44
N GLN A 55 -3.74 6.90 16.54
CA GLN A 55 -2.41 7.52 16.59
C GLN A 55 -1.32 6.67 15.91
N ASN A 56 -1.61 5.38 15.66
CA ASN A 56 -0.65 4.43 15.12
C ASN A 56 -0.77 4.22 13.60
N HIS A 57 -1.52 5.11 12.92
CA HIS A 57 -1.77 5.07 11.48
C HIS A 57 -2.41 3.74 11.04
N GLN A 58 -2.03 3.19 9.87
CA GLN A 58 -2.66 2.01 9.29
C GLN A 58 -2.50 0.77 10.18
N ALA A 59 -3.61 0.12 10.52
CA ALA A 59 -3.64 -1.03 11.41
C ALA A 59 -4.81 -1.97 11.06
N VAL A 60 -4.52 -3.02 10.30
CA VAL A 60 -5.55 -3.88 9.73
C VAL A 60 -6.08 -4.88 10.75
N ALA A 61 -7.41 -4.99 10.87
CA ALA A 61 -8.06 -6.01 11.68
C ALA A 61 -8.21 -7.32 10.89
N LEU A 62 -8.74 -7.22 9.67
CA LEU A 62 -8.95 -8.35 8.78
C LEU A 62 -8.44 -8.04 7.38
N ARG A 63 -7.56 -8.89 6.84
CA ARG A 63 -7.13 -8.86 5.43
C ARG A 63 -7.62 -10.09 4.70
N VAL A 64 -8.29 -9.90 3.57
CA VAL A 64 -8.86 -10.99 2.77
C VAL A 64 -8.33 -10.91 1.34
N GLY A 65 -7.64 -11.96 0.91
CA GLY A 65 -7.24 -12.20 -0.48
C GLY A 65 -7.66 -13.60 -0.96
N SER A 66 -8.74 -14.14 -0.36
CA SER A 66 -9.31 -15.46 -0.64
C SER A 66 -10.50 -15.32 -1.59
N ASP A 67 -10.50 -16.11 -2.66
CA ASP A 67 -11.60 -16.14 -3.62
C ASP A 67 -12.78 -16.93 -3.09
N LEU A 68 -14.00 -16.53 -3.48
CA LEU A 68 -15.26 -17.12 -3.02
C LEU A 68 -15.39 -17.17 -1.49
N SER A 69 -14.85 -16.16 -0.80
CA SER A 69 -14.88 -16.08 0.67
C SER A 69 -16.15 -15.43 1.20
N VAL A 70 -16.62 -15.92 2.37
CA VAL A 70 -17.85 -15.44 3.01
C VAL A 70 -17.60 -15.07 4.46
N PHE A 71 -18.13 -13.92 4.88
CA PHE A 71 -18.14 -13.47 6.27
C PHE A 71 -19.59 -13.21 6.67
N TYR A 72 -20.09 -13.94 7.66
CA TYR A 72 -21.49 -13.89 8.06
C TYR A 72 -21.63 -13.63 9.57
N GLN A 73 -22.32 -12.55 9.94
CA GLN A 73 -22.44 -12.15 11.36
C GLN A 73 -21.06 -12.02 12.02
N CYS A 74 -20.14 -11.33 11.36
CA CYS A 74 -18.82 -11.01 11.92
C CYS A 74 -18.75 -9.53 12.34
N SER A 75 -17.96 -9.24 13.36
CA SER A 75 -17.57 -7.87 13.68
C SER A 75 -16.12 -7.64 13.26
N ILE A 76 -15.85 -6.56 12.52
CA ILE A 76 -14.50 -6.18 12.10
C ILE A 76 -14.23 -4.78 12.66
N GLU A 77 -13.27 -4.70 13.58
CA GLU A 77 -13.11 -3.55 14.46
C GLU A 77 -11.70 -2.97 14.41
N GLY A 78 -11.60 -1.69 14.08
CA GLY A 78 -10.34 -0.97 14.06
C GLY A 78 -10.52 0.54 14.02
N TYR A 79 -9.52 1.21 13.45
CA TYR A 79 -9.48 2.64 13.21
C TYR A 79 -9.16 2.89 11.73
N GLN A 80 -7.90 3.20 11.40
CA GLN A 80 -7.46 3.38 10.01
C GLN A 80 -7.15 2.02 9.37
N ASP A 81 -7.61 1.82 8.14
CA ASP A 81 -7.37 0.60 7.34
C ASP A 81 -7.94 -0.69 7.99
N THR A 82 -9.13 -0.61 8.59
CA THR A 82 -9.68 -1.72 9.39
C THR A 82 -9.90 -3.02 8.59
N LEU A 83 -10.61 -2.96 7.46
CA LEU A 83 -10.94 -4.09 6.62
C LEU A 83 -10.23 -3.96 5.26
N TYR A 84 -9.21 -4.79 5.06
CA TYR A 84 -8.47 -4.86 3.81
C TYR A 84 -9.07 -5.93 2.89
N VAL A 85 -10.01 -5.52 2.04
CA VAL A 85 -10.57 -6.31 0.93
C VAL A 85 -9.56 -6.37 -0.23
N HIS A 86 -8.44 -7.06 0.01
CA HIS A 86 -7.23 -7.00 -0.81
C HIS A 86 -7.46 -7.38 -2.28
N SER A 87 -8.02 -8.57 -2.55
CA SER A 87 -8.18 -9.13 -3.90
C SER A 87 -9.24 -10.23 -3.94
N GLN A 88 -9.59 -10.70 -5.15
CA GLN A 88 -10.55 -11.80 -5.40
C GLN A 88 -12.02 -11.46 -5.07
N ARG A 89 -12.91 -12.45 -5.17
CA ARG A 89 -14.35 -12.30 -4.93
C ARG A 89 -14.69 -12.57 -3.47
N GLN A 90 -15.41 -11.66 -2.83
CA GLN A 90 -15.69 -11.70 -1.39
C GLN A 90 -17.13 -11.29 -1.09
N PHE A 91 -17.74 -11.88 -0.07
CA PHE A 91 -19.09 -11.56 0.36
C PHE A 91 -19.18 -11.37 1.88
N PHE A 92 -19.64 -10.19 2.31
CA PHE A 92 -19.88 -9.88 3.72
C PHE A 92 -21.38 -9.70 3.93
N ARG A 93 -21.97 -10.43 4.89
CA ARG A 93 -23.40 -10.36 5.16
C ARG A 93 -23.69 -10.26 6.65
N GLN A 94 -24.56 -9.31 7.03
CA GLN A 94 -24.94 -9.10 8.42
C GLN A 94 -23.75 -8.82 9.35
N CYS A 95 -22.69 -8.20 8.82
CA CYS A 95 -21.50 -7.86 9.58
C CYS A 95 -21.60 -6.45 10.19
N ASN A 96 -20.87 -6.24 11.29
CA ASN A 96 -20.60 -4.92 11.83
C ASN A 96 -19.17 -4.51 11.49
N ILE A 97 -18.95 -3.34 10.90
CA ILE A 97 -17.62 -2.86 10.49
C ILE A 97 -17.39 -1.48 11.09
N TYR A 98 -16.26 -1.28 11.78
CA TYR A 98 -15.97 -0.04 12.49
C TYR A 98 -14.64 0.57 12.05
N GLY A 99 -14.58 1.87 11.82
CA GLY A 99 -13.30 2.53 11.57
C GLY A 99 -13.38 4.06 11.40
N ILE A 100 -12.27 4.66 10.99
CA ILE A 100 -12.13 6.10 10.79
C ILE A 100 -11.77 6.45 9.34
N VAL A 101 -10.51 6.27 8.96
CA VAL A 101 -9.94 6.61 7.67
C VAL A 101 -9.80 5.32 6.85
N ASP A 102 -10.33 5.35 5.64
CA ASP A 102 -10.17 4.32 4.60
C ASP A 102 -10.47 2.90 5.12
N PHE A 103 -11.47 2.77 5.99
CA PHE A 103 -11.59 1.58 6.82
C PHE A 103 -12.20 0.36 6.11
N ILE A 104 -12.66 0.52 4.87
CA ILE A 104 -12.91 -0.56 3.91
C ILE A 104 -12.12 -0.23 2.64
N PHE A 105 -11.01 -0.92 2.39
CA PHE A 105 -10.10 -0.57 1.30
C PHE A 105 -9.49 -1.79 0.61
N GLY A 106 -9.02 -1.60 -0.62
CA GLY A 106 -8.42 -2.65 -1.43
C GLY A 106 -8.98 -2.71 -2.85
N ASN A 107 -8.71 -3.80 -3.56
CA ASN A 107 -9.09 -4.00 -4.95
C ASN A 107 -9.76 -5.36 -5.20
N ALA A 108 -10.56 -5.84 -4.25
CA ALA A 108 -11.43 -7.00 -4.43
C ALA A 108 -12.68 -6.67 -5.27
N ALA A 109 -13.34 -7.71 -5.76
CA ALA A 109 -14.74 -7.67 -6.18
C ALA A 109 -15.60 -8.08 -4.97
N VAL A 110 -16.09 -7.10 -4.21
CA VAL A 110 -16.72 -7.34 -2.91
C VAL A 110 -18.12 -6.74 -2.81
N VAL A 111 -19.03 -7.52 -2.23
CA VAL A 111 -20.37 -7.06 -1.85
C VAL A 111 -20.53 -7.14 -0.33
N LEU A 112 -20.94 -6.03 0.26
CA LEU A 112 -21.33 -5.92 1.67
C LEU A 112 -22.85 -5.74 1.72
N GLN A 113 -23.56 -6.74 2.24
CA GLN A 113 -25.01 -6.81 2.21
C GLN A 113 -25.62 -6.92 3.61
N ASN A 114 -26.62 -6.11 3.92
CA ASN A 114 -27.27 -6.09 5.23
C ASN A 114 -26.28 -5.85 6.38
N CYS A 115 -25.21 -5.10 6.13
CA CYS A 115 -24.20 -4.78 7.13
C CYS A 115 -24.52 -3.48 7.86
N ASN A 116 -23.99 -3.35 9.08
CA ASN A 116 -23.92 -2.07 9.78
C ASN A 116 -22.48 -1.54 9.72
N ILE A 117 -22.30 -0.35 9.18
CA ILE A 117 -21.01 0.26 8.94
C ILE A 117 -20.91 1.52 9.80
N TYR A 118 -20.00 1.51 10.77
CA TYR A 118 -19.91 2.51 11.83
C TYR A 118 -18.63 3.35 11.68
N ALA A 119 -18.80 4.63 11.36
CA ALA A 119 -17.70 5.59 11.45
C ALA A 119 -17.49 6.01 12.92
N ARG A 120 -16.23 6.00 13.36
CA ARG A 120 -15.82 6.32 14.74
C ARG A 120 -15.31 7.74 14.88
N LYS A 121 -15.13 8.21 16.12
CA LYS A 121 -14.51 9.50 16.38
C LYS A 121 -13.01 9.41 16.03
N PRO A 122 -12.52 10.18 15.05
CA PRO A 122 -11.10 10.17 14.70
C PRO A 122 -10.30 11.14 15.58
N MET A 123 -9.01 11.29 15.33
CA MET A 123 -8.21 12.35 15.96
C MET A 123 -8.60 13.73 15.41
N THR A 124 -8.21 14.79 16.12
CA THR A 124 -8.39 16.18 15.67
C THR A 124 -7.83 16.35 14.24
N SER A 125 -8.56 17.10 13.41
CA SER A 125 -8.23 17.40 12.00
C SER A 125 -8.34 16.23 11.01
N GLN A 126 -8.58 15.00 11.47
CA GLN A 126 -8.87 13.88 10.57
C GLN A 126 -10.31 13.93 10.06
N LYS A 127 -10.52 13.37 8.87
CA LYS A 127 -11.81 13.16 8.24
C LYS A 127 -12.06 11.66 8.15
N ASN A 128 -13.30 11.23 8.29
CA ASN A 128 -13.64 9.82 8.11
C ASN A 128 -13.94 9.52 6.64
N THR A 129 -13.47 8.38 6.16
CA THR A 129 -13.75 7.87 4.81
C THR A 129 -14.10 6.40 4.91
N VAL A 130 -15.33 6.05 4.51
CA VAL A 130 -15.82 4.67 4.60
C VAL A 130 -15.04 3.76 3.67
N THR A 131 -14.89 4.17 2.41
CA THR A 131 -14.20 3.36 1.39
C THR A 131 -12.97 4.04 0.80
N ALA A 132 -11.99 3.23 0.43
CA ALA A 132 -10.84 3.65 -0.36
C ALA A 132 -10.50 2.58 -1.40
N GLN A 133 -11.25 2.58 -2.51
CA GLN A 133 -11.15 1.53 -3.51
C GLN A 133 -9.95 1.77 -4.44
N GLY A 134 -9.15 0.72 -4.64
CA GLY A 134 -7.82 0.77 -5.24
C GLY A 134 -7.70 0.20 -6.65
N ARG A 135 -8.72 0.31 -7.51
CA ARG A 135 -8.64 -0.16 -8.90
C ARG A 135 -7.69 0.69 -9.74
N ILE A 136 -6.74 0.03 -10.39
CA ILE A 136 -5.66 0.67 -11.18
C ILE A 136 -5.83 0.57 -12.69
N ASP A 137 -6.70 -0.32 -13.17
CA ASP A 137 -6.92 -0.57 -14.59
C ASP A 137 -8.44 -0.61 -14.87
N PRO A 138 -8.95 0.11 -15.89
CA PRO A 138 -10.38 0.13 -16.21
C PRO A 138 -10.93 -1.24 -16.62
N ASN A 139 -10.08 -2.14 -17.12
CA ASN A 139 -10.44 -3.50 -17.55
C ASN A 139 -10.60 -4.47 -16.37
N GLN A 140 -10.21 -4.08 -15.15
CA GLN A 140 -10.47 -4.87 -13.95
C GLN A 140 -11.97 -4.80 -13.60
N ASP A 141 -12.55 -5.95 -13.32
CA ASP A 141 -13.93 -6.16 -12.88
C ASP A 141 -14.15 -5.96 -11.36
N MET A 142 -13.10 -5.52 -10.66
CA MET A 142 -13.09 -5.26 -9.21
C MET A 142 -13.87 -4.01 -8.80
N GLY A 143 -14.29 -3.93 -7.54
CA GLY A 143 -15.06 -2.83 -6.99
C GLY A 143 -15.68 -3.16 -5.63
N ILE A 144 -16.07 -2.11 -4.89
CA ILE A 144 -16.79 -2.25 -3.62
C ILE A 144 -18.26 -1.93 -3.84
N VAL A 145 -19.16 -2.83 -3.47
CA VAL A 145 -20.60 -2.60 -3.48
C VAL A 145 -21.16 -2.71 -2.07
N ILE A 146 -21.79 -1.64 -1.59
CA ILE A 146 -22.53 -1.61 -0.33
C ILE A 146 -24.02 -1.63 -0.68
N HIS A 147 -24.70 -2.72 -0.31
CA HIS A 147 -26.09 -2.98 -0.70
C HIS A 147 -26.98 -3.25 0.52
N ASN A 148 -28.16 -2.66 0.57
CA ASN A 148 -29.16 -2.90 1.63
C ASN A 148 -28.57 -2.85 3.04
N SER A 149 -27.67 -1.90 3.29
CA SER A 149 -26.88 -1.79 4.53
C SER A 149 -27.24 -0.49 5.27
N GLN A 150 -26.54 -0.20 6.37
CA GLN A 150 -26.65 1.06 7.11
C GLN A 150 -25.27 1.65 7.34
N ILE A 151 -25.08 2.94 7.05
CA ILE A 151 -23.87 3.69 7.38
C ILE A 151 -24.22 4.70 8.48
N LEU A 152 -23.63 4.51 9.65
CA LEU A 152 -24.04 5.13 10.91
C LEU A 152 -22.83 5.75 11.64
N ALA A 153 -23.08 6.74 12.49
CA ALA A 153 -22.09 7.17 13.48
C ALA A 153 -22.07 6.20 14.67
N SER A 154 -20.88 5.81 15.15
CA SER A 154 -20.76 5.12 16.44
C SER A 154 -21.06 6.07 17.61
N LEU A 155 -21.26 5.51 18.81
CA LEU A 155 -21.68 6.26 19.99
C LEU A 155 -20.76 7.42 20.36
N ASP A 156 -19.45 7.28 20.14
CA ASP A 156 -18.43 8.30 20.38
C ASP A 156 -18.38 9.39 19.30
N LEU A 157 -18.83 9.10 18.07
CA LEU A 157 -18.91 10.09 16.98
C LEU A 157 -20.22 10.87 16.99
N LYS A 158 -21.35 10.20 17.30
CA LYS A 158 -22.71 10.80 17.31
C LYS A 158 -22.80 12.22 17.91
N PRO A 159 -22.25 12.52 19.10
CA PRO A 159 -22.36 13.85 19.69
C PRO A 159 -21.51 14.93 19.01
N VAL A 160 -20.57 14.54 18.15
CA VAL A 160 -19.55 15.42 17.57
C VAL A 160 -19.42 15.30 16.04
N THR A 161 -20.43 14.74 15.37
CA THR A 161 -20.43 14.53 13.90
C THR A 161 -20.14 15.80 13.11
N LYS A 162 -20.61 16.96 13.58
CA LYS A 162 -20.35 18.28 12.96
C LYS A 162 -18.86 18.67 12.94
N ASN A 163 -18.07 18.16 13.87
CA ASN A 163 -16.64 18.48 13.99
C ASN A 163 -15.76 17.55 13.15
N PHE A 164 -16.29 16.39 12.75
CA PHE A 164 -15.55 15.32 12.09
C PHE A 164 -16.32 14.85 10.84
N PRO A 165 -16.08 15.51 9.69
CA PRO A 165 -16.82 15.19 8.48
C PRO A 165 -16.54 13.74 8.04
N THR A 166 -17.60 13.03 7.64
CA THR A 166 -17.54 11.65 7.17
C THR A 166 -17.98 11.58 5.71
N TYR A 167 -17.26 10.83 4.89
CA TYR A 167 -17.53 10.65 3.46
C TYR A 167 -17.69 9.16 3.13
N LEU A 168 -18.47 8.86 2.08
CA LEU A 168 -18.66 7.50 1.55
C LEU A 168 -17.35 6.88 1.07
N GLY A 169 -16.39 7.71 0.64
CA GLY A 169 -15.04 7.27 0.33
C GLY A 169 -14.22 8.31 -0.40
N ARG A 170 -13.02 7.88 -0.80
CA ARG A 170 -12.10 8.61 -1.65
C ARG A 170 -11.33 7.67 -2.60
N PRO A 171 -10.90 8.13 -3.79
CA PRO A 171 -10.32 7.25 -4.80
C PRO A 171 -8.85 6.94 -4.50
N TRP A 172 -8.55 5.81 -3.86
CA TRP A 172 -7.15 5.41 -3.57
C TRP A 172 -6.33 5.06 -4.82
N LYS A 173 -6.99 4.84 -5.97
CA LYS A 173 -6.34 4.69 -7.28
C LYS A 173 -7.21 5.31 -8.38
N GLN A 174 -6.59 5.57 -9.53
CA GLN A 174 -7.18 6.33 -10.64
C GLN A 174 -8.56 5.83 -11.11
N TYR A 175 -8.79 4.51 -11.11
CA TYR A 175 -10.02 3.92 -11.61
C TYR A 175 -10.96 3.46 -10.49
N SER A 176 -10.83 4.06 -9.30
CA SER A 176 -11.60 3.73 -8.11
C SER A 176 -13.09 3.53 -8.42
N ARG A 177 -13.66 2.42 -7.96
CA ARG A 177 -15.06 2.07 -8.23
C ARG A 177 -15.77 1.56 -6.99
N THR A 178 -16.66 2.40 -6.45
CA THR A 178 -17.53 2.07 -5.32
C THR A 178 -18.97 2.41 -5.65
N VAL A 179 -19.90 1.53 -5.28
CA VAL A 179 -21.35 1.76 -5.39
C VAL A 179 -22.00 1.59 -4.02
N VAL A 180 -22.86 2.55 -3.65
CA VAL A 180 -23.70 2.48 -2.44
C VAL A 180 -25.15 2.54 -2.90
N MET A 181 -25.92 1.48 -2.64
CA MET A 181 -27.30 1.37 -3.14
C MET A 181 -28.22 0.72 -2.11
N GLN A 182 -29.49 1.16 -2.11
CA GLN A 182 -30.52 0.71 -1.17
C GLN A 182 -30.09 0.77 0.31
N THR A 183 -29.16 1.68 0.64
CA THR A 183 -28.47 1.71 1.92
C THR A 183 -28.90 2.96 2.68
N PHE A 184 -29.22 2.81 3.97
CA PHE A 184 -29.53 3.95 4.82
C PHE A 184 -28.25 4.72 5.16
N LEU A 185 -28.26 6.03 4.92
CA LEU A 185 -27.18 6.95 5.25
C LEU A 185 -27.65 7.86 6.38
N ASP A 186 -27.04 7.75 7.56
CA ASP A 186 -27.31 8.65 8.68
C ASP A 186 -26.74 10.06 8.40
N GLY A 187 -27.14 11.06 9.19
CA GLY A 187 -26.81 12.47 8.99
C GLY A 187 -25.32 12.83 9.15
N LEU A 188 -24.44 11.86 9.43
CA LEU A 188 -22.99 12.06 9.49
C LEU A 188 -22.35 12.24 8.11
N ILE A 189 -22.99 11.72 7.05
CA ILE A 189 -22.42 11.76 5.71
C ILE A 189 -22.48 13.19 5.21
N ASN A 190 -21.31 13.73 4.87
CA ASN A 190 -21.21 15.06 4.29
C ASN A 190 -22.05 15.14 3.01
N PRO A 191 -22.79 16.23 2.76
CA PRO A 191 -23.63 16.37 1.56
C PRO A 191 -22.88 16.21 0.22
N ALA A 192 -21.57 16.47 0.18
CA ALA A 192 -20.74 16.19 -1.00
C ALA A 192 -20.67 14.68 -1.34
N GLY A 193 -20.96 13.80 -0.38
CA GLY A 193 -20.93 12.34 -0.49
C GLY A 193 -19.52 11.78 -0.50
N TRP A 194 -18.68 12.22 -1.44
CA TRP A 194 -17.34 11.71 -1.70
C TRP A 194 -16.27 12.77 -1.39
N LEU A 195 -15.09 12.31 -0.98
CA LEU A 195 -13.93 13.16 -0.76
C LEU A 195 -12.93 12.92 -1.89
N GLU A 196 -12.39 14.00 -2.45
CA GLU A 196 -11.29 13.90 -3.40
C GLU A 196 -10.07 13.26 -2.73
N TRP A 197 -9.34 12.44 -3.48
CA TRP A 197 -7.99 12.09 -3.08
C TRP A 197 -7.13 13.34 -3.26
N ASP A 198 -6.42 13.77 -2.22
CA ASP A 198 -5.75 15.08 -2.11
C ASP A 198 -5.27 15.60 -3.48
N VAL A 199 -6.07 16.51 -4.08
CA VAL A 199 -5.87 16.96 -5.46
C VAL A 199 -4.59 17.77 -5.58
N ALA A 200 -4.27 18.56 -4.56
CA ALA A 200 -3.04 19.35 -4.54
C ALA A 200 -1.83 18.43 -4.56
N THR A 201 -1.82 17.39 -3.72
CA THR A 201 -0.75 16.40 -3.70
C THR A 201 -0.72 15.55 -4.98
N THR A 202 -1.89 15.13 -5.47
CA THR A 202 -1.98 14.32 -6.69
C THR A 202 -1.45 15.09 -7.90
N GLU A 203 -1.86 16.34 -8.06
CA GLU A 203 -1.40 17.19 -9.16
C GLU A 203 0.07 17.58 -8.99
N PHE A 204 0.52 17.77 -7.75
CA PHE A 204 1.94 17.95 -7.43
C PHE A 204 2.76 16.74 -7.88
N ILE A 205 2.41 15.52 -7.47
CA ILE A 205 3.11 14.28 -7.88
C ILE A 205 3.07 14.14 -9.41
N LYS A 206 1.90 14.32 -10.01
CA LYS A 206 1.73 14.21 -11.47
C LYS A 206 2.60 15.21 -12.22
N THR A 207 2.69 16.44 -11.73
CA THR A 207 3.50 17.50 -12.34
C THR A 207 4.99 17.21 -12.15
N SER A 208 5.43 16.82 -10.96
CA SER A 208 6.83 16.47 -10.71
C SER A 208 7.28 15.24 -11.52
N CYS A 209 6.41 14.24 -11.68
CA CYS A 209 6.73 13.05 -12.48
C CYS A 209 6.95 13.34 -13.98
N LYS A 210 6.46 14.47 -14.52
CA LYS A 210 6.74 14.88 -15.90
C LYS A 210 8.22 15.15 -16.17
N ALA A 211 9.01 15.44 -15.13
CA ALA A 211 10.46 15.64 -15.23
C ALA A 211 11.26 14.32 -15.28
N THR A 212 10.58 13.17 -15.15
CA THR A 212 11.22 11.85 -15.08
C THR A 212 11.21 11.13 -16.43
N VAL A 213 12.10 10.16 -16.60
CA VAL A 213 12.17 9.34 -17.84
C VAL A 213 10.93 8.43 -17.98
N TYR A 214 10.39 7.94 -16.86
CA TYR A 214 9.24 7.03 -16.83
C TYR A 214 8.06 7.62 -16.04
N PRO A 215 7.34 8.63 -16.59
CA PRO A 215 6.36 9.44 -15.85
C PRO A 215 5.17 8.63 -15.32
N ASP A 216 4.65 7.67 -16.11
CA ASP A 216 3.52 6.83 -15.67
C ASP A 216 3.91 5.90 -14.53
N LEU A 217 5.12 5.33 -14.57
CA LEU A 217 5.66 4.51 -13.50
C LEU A 217 5.90 5.36 -12.24
N CYS A 218 6.46 6.57 -12.40
CA CYS A 218 6.64 7.53 -11.33
C CYS A 218 5.31 7.82 -10.63
N PHE A 219 4.28 8.22 -11.38
CA PHE A 219 2.99 8.57 -10.81
C PHE A 219 2.32 7.38 -10.12
N ASN A 220 2.23 6.23 -10.78
CA ASN A 220 1.52 5.06 -10.25
C ASN A 220 2.17 4.51 -8.97
N SER A 221 3.50 4.58 -8.89
CA SER A 221 4.26 4.11 -7.73
C SER A 221 4.20 5.08 -6.54
N LEU A 222 4.15 6.39 -6.81
CA LEU A 222 4.10 7.43 -5.77
C LEU A 222 2.68 7.80 -5.32
N TYR A 223 1.66 7.57 -6.15
CA TYR A 223 0.25 7.89 -5.83
C TYR A 223 -0.21 7.26 -4.51
N THR A 224 0.25 6.04 -4.23
CA THR A 224 -0.02 5.33 -2.96
C THR A 224 0.58 6.02 -1.74
N GLN A 225 1.60 6.84 -1.92
CA GLN A 225 2.26 7.60 -0.86
C GLN A 225 1.79 9.06 -0.79
N ALA A 226 0.75 9.45 -1.54
CA ALA A 226 0.25 10.82 -1.60
C ALA A 226 0.09 11.47 -0.20
N ASN A 227 -0.55 10.78 0.75
CA ASN A 227 -0.71 11.32 2.11
C ASN A 227 0.62 11.65 2.82
N ALA A 228 1.69 10.90 2.55
CA ALA A 228 3.01 11.12 3.12
C ALA A 228 3.80 12.20 2.36
N ILE A 229 3.62 12.30 1.04
CA ILE A 229 4.31 13.25 0.17
C ILE A 229 3.79 14.68 0.41
N GLN A 230 2.48 14.83 0.61
CA GLN A 230 1.81 16.14 0.60
C GLN A 230 2.21 16.92 -0.67
N THR A 231 2.52 18.21 -0.57
CA THR A 231 3.07 19.00 -1.67
C THR A 231 4.55 19.35 -1.46
N SER A 232 5.33 18.45 -0.82
CA SER A 232 6.73 18.69 -0.49
C SER A 232 7.69 17.97 -1.46
N PRO A 233 8.57 18.70 -2.17
CA PRO A 233 9.60 18.11 -3.03
C PRO A 233 10.56 17.16 -2.29
N MET A 234 10.90 17.47 -1.04
CA MET A 234 11.75 16.63 -0.22
C MET A 234 11.04 15.31 0.14
N LEU A 235 9.79 15.38 0.60
CA LEU A 235 9.01 14.17 0.92
C LEU A 235 8.72 13.34 -0.32
N LEU A 236 8.56 13.98 -1.49
CA LEU A 236 8.44 13.31 -2.78
C LEU A 236 9.71 12.53 -3.16
N ALA A 237 10.88 13.16 -3.05
CA ALA A 237 12.16 12.49 -3.32
C ALA A 237 12.40 11.32 -2.36
N ASN A 238 12.10 11.51 -1.07
CA ASN A 238 12.23 10.47 -0.06
C ASN A 238 11.23 9.30 -0.27
N ALA A 239 10.01 9.61 -0.71
CA ALA A 239 9.02 8.60 -1.08
C ALA A 239 9.48 7.76 -2.28
N ALA A 240 10.07 8.40 -3.29
CA ALA A 240 10.64 7.71 -4.44
C ALA A 240 11.76 6.75 -4.03
N LEU A 241 12.73 7.21 -3.22
CA LEU A 241 13.77 6.35 -2.65
C LEU A 241 13.19 5.17 -1.86
N SER A 242 12.16 5.41 -1.05
CA SER A 242 11.53 4.37 -0.23
C SER A 242 10.84 3.29 -1.08
N VAL A 243 10.14 3.69 -2.15
CA VAL A 243 9.53 2.74 -3.12
C VAL A 243 10.61 1.92 -3.82
N THR A 244 11.69 2.57 -4.28
CA THR A 244 12.81 1.92 -4.95
C THR A 244 13.50 0.92 -4.02
N LEU A 245 13.81 1.33 -2.78
CA LEU A 245 14.42 0.47 -1.77
C LEU A 245 13.55 -0.76 -1.45
N ALA A 246 12.24 -0.58 -1.28
CA ALA A 246 11.32 -1.69 -1.03
C ALA A 246 11.31 -2.71 -2.19
N THR A 247 11.36 -2.22 -3.43
CA THR A 247 11.43 -3.04 -4.64
C THR A 247 12.78 -3.77 -4.74
N ALA A 248 13.89 -3.08 -4.47
CA ALA A 248 15.24 -3.63 -4.46
C ALA A 248 15.40 -4.72 -3.39
N ARG A 249 14.92 -4.49 -2.16
CA ARG A 249 14.91 -5.49 -1.07
C ARG A 249 14.12 -6.75 -1.44
N THR A 250 12.92 -6.56 -1.99
CA THR A 250 12.07 -7.68 -2.42
C THR A 250 12.74 -8.49 -3.52
N THR A 251 13.37 -7.82 -4.48
CA THR A 251 14.09 -8.47 -5.58
C THR A 251 15.35 -9.17 -5.08
N SER A 252 16.15 -8.55 -4.22
CA SER A 252 17.33 -9.18 -3.59
C SER A 252 16.96 -10.45 -2.82
N ALA A 253 15.85 -10.43 -2.07
CA ALA A 253 15.35 -11.62 -1.39
C ALA A 253 14.95 -12.74 -2.37
N MET A 254 14.27 -12.38 -3.48
CA MET A 254 13.91 -13.32 -4.54
C MET A 254 15.15 -13.95 -5.19
N VAL A 255 16.14 -13.13 -5.56
CA VAL A 255 17.40 -13.57 -6.19
C VAL A 255 18.20 -14.45 -5.24
N SER A 256 18.28 -14.08 -3.96
CA SER A 256 18.90 -14.88 -2.90
C SER A 256 18.25 -16.24 -2.72
N GLN A 257 16.93 -16.33 -2.92
CA GLN A 257 16.22 -17.61 -2.86
C GLN A 257 16.48 -18.44 -4.11
N MET A 258 16.39 -17.84 -5.29
CA MET A 258 16.63 -18.53 -6.56
C MET A 258 18.06 -19.03 -6.68
N SER A 259 19.05 -18.26 -6.21
CA SER A 259 20.48 -18.65 -6.31
C SER A 259 20.84 -19.92 -5.52
N LYS A 260 19.94 -20.41 -4.65
CA LYS A 260 20.09 -21.66 -3.90
C LYS A 260 19.54 -22.88 -4.63
N ASP A 261 18.89 -22.70 -5.78
CA ASP A 261 18.32 -23.81 -6.55
C ASP A 261 19.44 -24.65 -7.18
N ALA A 262 19.49 -25.94 -6.82
CA ALA A 262 20.52 -26.89 -7.26
C ALA A 262 20.49 -27.22 -8.77
N GLY A 263 19.48 -26.74 -9.51
CA GLY A 263 19.28 -27.01 -10.94
C GLY A 263 19.96 -26.03 -11.90
N MET A 264 20.67 -25.01 -11.40
CA MET A 264 21.31 -24.00 -12.27
C MET A 264 22.59 -24.51 -12.94
N ARG A 265 22.80 -24.07 -14.18
CA ARG A 265 24.10 -24.23 -14.84
C ARG A 265 25.15 -23.37 -14.12
N PRO A 266 26.44 -23.76 -14.10
CA PRO A 266 27.49 -23.00 -13.40
C PRO A 266 27.56 -21.52 -13.77
N ARG A 267 27.32 -21.19 -15.05
CA ARG A 267 27.28 -19.81 -15.56
C ARG A 267 26.09 -19.01 -15.04
N GLU A 268 24.93 -19.65 -14.91
CA GLU A 268 23.71 -19.02 -14.37
C GLU A 268 23.90 -18.76 -12.87
N ALA A 269 24.42 -19.75 -12.14
CA ALA A 269 24.73 -19.60 -10.73
C ALA A 269 25.77 -18.51 -10.47
N GLY A 270 26.76 -18.35 -11.35
CA GLY A 270 27.72 -17.24 -11.33
C GLY A 270 27.03 -15.89 -11.44
N ALA A 271 26.32 -15.64 -12.53
CA ALA A 271 25.64 -14.37 -12.75
C ALA A 271 24.58 -14.05 -11.68
N MET A 272 23.92 -15.06 -11.11
CA MET A 272 23.00 -14.87 -9.99
C MET A 272 23.70 -14.40 -8.71
N ARG A 273 24.92 -14.88 -8.43
CA ARG A 273 25.72 -14.40 -7.30
C ARG A 273 26.20 -12.97 -7.52
N ASP A 274 26.73 -12.69 -8.71
CA ASP A 274 27.21 -11.37 -9.07
C ASP A 274 26.06 -10.34 -9.02
N CYS A 275 24.89 -10.70 -9.57
CA CYS A 275 23.70 -9.86 -9.49
C CYS A 275 23.22 -9.67 -8.04
N LEU A 276 23.28 -10.71 -7.20
CA LEU A 276 22.89 -10.59 -5.80
C LEU A 276 23.81 -9.66 -5.01
N GLU A 277 25.11 -9.67 -5.31
CA GLU A 277 26.09 -8.79 -4.71
C GLU A 277 25.77 -7.33 -5.02
N VAL A 278 25.61 -7.00 -6.31
CA VAL A 278 25.29 -5.62 -6.71
C VAL A 278 23.91 -5.17 -6.23
N LEU A 279 22.91 -6.07 -6.17
CA LEU A 279 21.60 -5.74 -5.59
C LEU A 279 21.67 -5.44 -4.08
N ARG A 280 22.59 -6.06 -3.34
CA ARG A 280 22.82 -5.73 -1.92
C ARG A 280 23.47 -4.36 -1.78
N ALA A 281 24.45 -4.05 -2.63
CA ALA A 281 25.04 -2.71 -2.70
C ALA A 281 23.98 -1.64 -3.01
N THR A 282 23.12 -1.87 -4.02
CA THR A 282 21.97 -1.01 -4.33
C THR A 282 21.07 -0.78 -3.10
N VAL A 283 20.78 -1.82 -2.31
CA VAL A 283 19.96 -1.69 -1.09
C VAL A 283 20.64 -0.83 -0.03
N GLU A 284 21.95 -0.95 0.13
CA GLU A 284 22.75 -0.16 1.07
C GLU A 284 22.83 1.30 0.64
N GLU A 285 23.15 1.56 -0.63
CA GLU A 285 23.22 2.90 -1.24
C GLU A 285 21.88 3.63 -1.11
N LEU A 286 20.77 2.98 -1.46
CA LEU A 286 19.43 3.57 -1.32
C LEU A 286 19.06 3.84 0.16
N GLN A 287 19.49 2.97 1.08
CA GLN A 287 19.25 3.18 2.51
C GLN A 287 20.06 4.35 3.06
N GLN A 288 21.31 4.52 2.61
CA GLN A 288 22.15 5.68 2.93
C GLN A 288 21.50 6.96 2.38
N SER A 289 21.05 6.96 1.12
CA SER A 289 20.34 8.09 0.52
C SER A 289 19.10 8.51 1.32
N ILE A 290 18.30 7.56 1.82
CA ILE A 290 17.11 7.86 2.64
C ILE A 290 17.49 8.49 3.97
N THR A 291 18.50 7.94 4.65
CA THR A 291 18.99 8.47 5.94
C THR A 291 19.47 9.90 5.75
N GLU A 292 20.34 10.13 4.77
CA GLU A 292 20.89 11.44 4.48
C GLU A 292 19.80 12.44 4.10
N MET A 293 18.84 12.04 3.23
CA MET A 293 17.70 12.87 2.83
C MET A 293 16.85 13.33 4.04
N GLY A 294 16.77 12.52 5.09
CA GLY A 294 16.07 12.87 6.34
C GLY A 294 16.72 14.03 7.10
N ASP A 295 18.04 14.18 6.97
CA ASP A 295 18.84 15.16 7.72
C ASP A 295 19.05 16.48 6.95
N VAL A 296 18.68 16.53 5.65
CA VAL A 296 18.90 17.69 4.77
C VAL A 296 18.20 18.96 5.23
N LYS A 297 17.00 18.86 5.83
CA LYS A 297 16.10 20.01 6.09
C LYS A 297 16.70 21.12 6.95
N ASN A 298 17.67 20.82 7.82
CA ASN A 298 18.27 21.77 8.76
C ASN A 298 19.81 21.82 8.66
N SER A 299 20.38 21.27 7.59
CA SER A 299 21.82 21.09 7.48
C SER A 299 22.51 22.32 6.90
N LYS A 300 23.64 22.70 7.51
CA LYS A 300 24.56 23.71 6.96
C LYS A 300 25.34 23.17 5.74
N ASN A 301 25.28 21.87 5.49
CA ASN A 301 26.05 21.17 4.47
C ASN A 301 25.17 20.64 3.32
N PHE A 302 24.02 21.27 3.06
CA PHE A 302 23.05 20.86 2.03
C PHE A 302 23.70 20.38 0.73
N GLY A 303 24.63 21.17 0.16
CA GLY A 303 25.28 20.84 -1.10
C GLY A 303 26.11 19.55 -1.07
N LEU A 304 26.84 19.30 0.02
CA LEU A 304 27.60 18.05 0.17
C LEU A 304 26.68 16.85 0.31
N GLN A 305 25.65 16.96 1.15
CA GLN A 305 24.69 15.87 1.36
C GLN A 305 23.93 15.52 0.08
N MET A 306 23.52 16.54 -0.69
CA MET A 306 22.86 16.29 -1.98
C MET A 306 23.79 15.62 -2.99
N ASN A 307 25.07 16.01 -3.03
CA ASN A 307 26.06 15.35 -3.88
C ASN A 307 26.24 13.87 -3.48
N ASP A 308 26.29 13.57 -2.18
CA ASP A 308 26.42 12.20 -1.68
C ASP A 308 25.17 11.37 -2.05
N ILE A 309 23.97 11.92 -1.82
CA ILE A 309 22.71 11.28 -2.22
C ILE A 309 22.68 10.99 -3.73
N GLN A 310 23.02 11.98 -4.57
CA GLN A 310 23.05 11.82 -6.02
C GLN A 310 24.07 10.76 -6.46
N THR A 311 25.22 10.71 -5.78
CA THR A 311 26.28 9.74 -6.03
C THR A 311 25.81 8.33 -5.73
N TRP A 312 25.24 8.09 -4.54
CA TRP A 312 24.74 6.77 -4.15
C TRP A 312 23.60 6.28 -5.04
N VAL A 313 22.66 7.15 -5.41
CA VAL A 313 21.55 6.76 -6.31
C VAL A 313 22.04 6.48 -7.73
N SER A 314 23.06 7.20 -8.21
CA SER A 314 23.67 6.92 -9.52
C SER A 314 24.49 5.63 -9.51
N ALA A 315 25.17 5.33 -8.40
CA ALA A 315 25.85 4.06 -8.19
C ALA A 315 24.84 2.89 -8.18
N ALA A 316 23.71 3.05 -7.49
CA ALA A 316 22.62 2.07 -7.48
C ALA A 316 22.09 1.76 -8.89
N LEU A 317 21.92 2.78 -9.74
CA LEU A 317 21.49 2.59 -11.12
C LEU A 317 22.55 1.81 -11.94
N THR A 318 23.83 2.12 -11.74
CA THR A 318 24.96 1.43 -12.40
C THR A 318 25.06 -0.04 -11.98
N ASN A 319 24.82 -0.32 -10.69
CA ASN A 319 24.78 -1.66 -10.12
C ASN A 319 23.67 -2.51 -10.77
N GLU A 320 22.51 -1.92 -11.03
CA GLU A 320 21.39 -2.59 -11.69
C GLU A 320 21.66 -2.89 -13.17
N ASP A 321 22.29 -1.95 -13.89
CA ASP A 321 22.76 -2.19 -15.26
C ASP A 321 23.81 -3.33 -15.30
N THR A 322 24.77 -3.31 -14.37
CA THR A 322 25.81 -4.34 -14.24
C THR A 322 25.21 -5.72 -13.98
N CYS A 323 24.19 -5.84 -13.11
CA CYS A 323 23.47 -7.10 -12.92
C CYS A 323 22.87 -7.57 -14.26
N THR A 324 22.22 -6.68 -15.01
CA THR A 324 21.58 -7.05 -16.29
C THR A 324 22.60 -7.50 -17.34
N GLU A 325 23.75 -6.84 -17.42
CA GLU A 325 24.86 -7.21 -18.31
C GLU A 325 25.45 -8.58 -17.97
N GLY A 326 25.48 -8.96 -16.69
CA GLY A 326 25.89 -10.29 -16.23
C GLY A 326 25.12 -11.44 -16.87
N PHE A 327 23.89 -11.20 -17.32
CA PHE A 327 23.05 -12.15 -18.07
C PHE A 327 23.19 -12.04 -19.61
N GLY A 328 24.19 -11.33 -20.10
CA GLY A 328 24.48 -11.14 -21.52
C GLY A 328 24.96 -12.40 -22.25
N GLY A 329 24.78 -12.41 -23.58
CA GLY A 329 25.28 -13.45 -24.49
C GLY A 329 24.29 -14.56 -24.86
N LYS A 330 24.54 -15.22 -26.01
CA LYS A 330 23.66 -16.26 -26.60
C LYS A 330 23.49 -17.52 -25.74
N ILE A 331 24.40 -17.75 -24.79
CA ILE A 331 24.42 -18.95 -23.93
C ILE A 331 23.46 -18.80 -22.72
N MET A 332 23.07 -17.57 -22.40
CA MET A 332 22.18 -17.17 -21.31
C MET A 332 20.72 -16.98 -21.76
N ASP A 333 20.32 -17.54 -22.91
CA ASP A 333 19.03 -17.23 -23.54
C ASP A 333 17.90 -18.14 -23.05
N GLY A 334 17.60 -18.05 -21.75
CA GLY A 334 16.58 -18.88 -21.08
C GLY A 334 15.63 -18.08 -20.18
N ASN A 335 14.65 -18.78 -19.61
CA ASN A 335 13.61 -18.18 -18.76
C ASN A 335 14.19 -17.38 -17.58
N LEU A 336 15.30 -17.82 -17.00
CA LEU A 336 16.00 -17.13 -15.92
C LEU A 336 16.38 -15.70 -16.30
N LYS A 337 16.99 -15.51 -17.48
CA LYS A 337 17.38 -14.19 -17.98
C LYS A 337 16.18 -13.28 -18.19
N THR A 338 15.08 -13.82 -18.74
CA THR A 338 13.85 -13.05 -18.96
C THR A 338 13.25 -12.56 -17.65
N VAL A 339 13.15 -13.46 -16.65
CA VAL A 339 12.64 -13.12 -15.32
C VAL A 339 13.54 -12.07 -14.64
N MET A 340 14.86 -12.30 -14.65
CA MET A 340 15.82 -11.39 -14.03
C MET A 340 15.80 -10.02 -14.69
N ARG A 341 15.89 -9.96 -16.03
CA ARG A 341 15.83 -8.70 -16.77
C ARG A 341 14.56 -7.92 -16.46
N GLY A 342 13.40 -8.57 -16.42
CA GLY A 342 12.14 -7.90 -16.10
C GLY A 342 12.13 -7.28 -14.69
N LYS A 343 12.69 -7.99 -13.70
CA LYS A 343 12.78 -7.46 -12.32
C LYS A 343 13.76 -6.31 -12.20
N ILE A 344 14.95 -6.45 -12.78
CA ILE A 344 16.03 -5.46 -12.67
C ILE A 344 15.67 -4.19 -13.43
N VAL A 345 15.16 -4.30 -14.67
CA VAL A 345 14.72 -3.13 -15.45
C VAL A 345 13.64 -2.32 -14.71
N ASN A 346 12.75 -2.98 -13.98
CA ASN A 346 11.77 -2.27 -13.17
C ASN A 346 12.43 -1.48 -12.01
N ILE A 347 13.50 -2.00 -11.41
CA ILE A 347 14.27 -1.25 -10.41
C ILE A 347 15.00 -0.08 -11.09
N CYS A 348 15.68 -0.31 -12.23
CA CYS A 348 16.34 0.76 -13.02
C CYS A 348 15.41 1.93 -13.31
N HIS A 349 14.19 1.64 -13.74
CA HIS A 349 13.23 2.69 -14.04
C HIS A 349 12.79 3.46 -12.79
N LEU A 350 12.62 2.78 -11.65
CA LEU A 350 12.30 3.42 -10.37
C LEU A 350 13.48 4.23 -9.82
N THR A 351 14.71 3.70 -9.89
CA THR A 351 15.95 4.39 -9.48
C THR A 351 16.20 5.63 -10.33
N SER A 352 16.03 5.52 -11.65
CA SER A 352 16.10 6.66 -12.59
C SER A 352 15.07 7.75 -12.26
N ASN A 353 13.82 7.37 -11.98
CA ASN A 353 12.79 8.33 -11.57
C ASN A 353 13.13 8.99 -10.22
N ALA A 354 13.63 8.22 -9.24
CA ALA A 354 14.05 8.76 -7.95
C ALA A 354 15.19 9.78 -8.10
N LEU A 355 16.21 9.47 -8.91
CA LEU A 355 17.32 10.38 -9.20
C LEU A 355 16.84 11.69 -9.84
N ALA A 356 15.92 11.63 -10.79
CA ALA A 356 15.36 12.82 -11.43
C ALA A 356 14.61 13.73 -10.43
N LEU A 357 13.86 13.14 -9.49
CA LEU A 357 13.15 13.89 -8.45
C LEU A 357 14.12 14.49 -7.40
N ILE A 358 15.18 13.77 -7.05
CA ILE A 358 16.27 14.25 -6.18
C ILE A 358 16.98 15.44 -6.83
N ASN A 359 17.33 15.34 -8.11
CA ASN A 359 17.95 16.43 -8.86
C ASN A 359 17.03 17.65 -8.94
N SER A 360 15.72 17.42 -9.13
CA SER A 360 14.73 18.50 -9.11
C SER A 360 14.69 19.18 -7.74
N PHE A 361 14.68 18.42 -6.64
CA PHE A 361 14.73 18.97 -5.28
C PHE A 361 16.03 19.77 -5.02
N ALA A 362 17.18 19.23 -5.45
CA ALA A 362 18.49 19.88 -5.34
C ALA A 362 18.47 21.26 -6.03
N SER A 363 17.96 21.32 -7.26
CA SER A 363 17.93 22.55 -8.06
C SER A 363 17.03 23.66 -7.47
N LEU A 364 16.05 23.30 -6.65
CA LEU A 364 15.15 24.26 -6.01
C LEU A 364 15.76 24.90 -4.74
N HIS A 365 16.83 24.32 -4.19
CA HIS A 365 17.39 24.69 -2.89
C HIS A 365 18.93 24.89 -2.91
N GLY A 366 19.56 24.68 -4.06
CA GLY A 366 20.99 24.78 -4.30
C GLY A 366 21.42 26.04 -5.04
#